data_AF-E3N1L5-F1
#
_entry.id   AF-E3N1L5-F1
#
_cell.length_a   1.000
_cell.length_b   1.000
_cell.length_c   1.000
_cell.angle_alpha   90.00
_cell.angle_beta   90.00
_cell.angle_gamma   90.00
#
_symmetry.space_group_name_H-M   'P 1'
#
loop_
_entity.id
_entity.type
_entity.pdbx_description
1 polymer ?
#
loop_
_entity_poly.entity_id
_entity_poly.type
_entity_poly.pdbx_seq_one_letter_code
_entity_poly.pdbx_strand_id
1 'polypeptide(L)'
;MLRYVAYHAQREEKKREMEKGYPITSKPREPHFMHLAEDKQLFTLYEHPEPMLKLTYAAVGTDVANAESLEMIRKKLLSWFNKYPEIQKEIENPFPNNTLAVSFSQMNFQIGDGPQEFRQFDSFAVSPTAYYTYQKLSDSLHRTLYNENGIEYLAGITFYPAPQGSPKFLNTNGFLYNWIQCSAEYYPQCDRKITPQYTKFNQYGRYCNEAGKRVLVKFNPAYDTVCHTEFNHRKNKYVLTPCAECKADHTDYKWIEPKKEVSVTTVSEVPVGSSQPKPSKDVVPTSKKLSPLEILESAGITLQLLLKLKDLDQNIKISMVHKNTKEVLAEKKKPELSGLLLFVMLNPDWKIDVDNEMLVNENSNALDETVLRMCHRSTGVELENAELPKVSDLAKWLDENPEYNVHQKHALIAQLTLGCEYEDRIGSDSSVFAVSDEISDLNLVRSDEVAESVTNSTSESSVSDFEEEDEVSESECSAQCDNQDEQINLHFQTSDEVNKKTDETPLESNEKSTGSMSSASSHESVLEDLEDSDEESDSEDDFELV
;
A
#
# COMPACT_ATOMS: atom_id res chain seq x y z
N MET A 1 2.45 21.35 -13.04
CA MET A 1 1.19 21.61 -12.31
C MET A 1 0.17 20.47 -12.43
N LEU A 2 -0.39 20.12 -13.60
CA LEU A 2 -1.41 19.04 -13.69
C LEU A 2 -0.94 17.65 -13.23
N ARG A 3 0.28 17.23 -13.58
CA ARG A 3 0.86 15.95 -13.08
C ARG A 3 1.01 15.94 -11.56
N TYR A 4 1.36 17.08 -10.98
CA TYR A 4 1.50 17.26 -9.53
C TYR A 4 0.14 17.16 -8.82
N VAL A 5 -0.88 17.87 -9.32
CA VAL A 5 -2.24 17.79 -8.77
C VAL A 5 -2.80 16.37 -8.85
N ALA A 6 -2.62 15.68 -9.98
CA ALA A 6 -3.05 14.29 -10.14
C ALA A 6 -2.33 13.33 -9.18
N TYR A 7 -1.01 13.51 -9.01
CA TYR A 7 -0.20 12.74 -8.08
C TYR A 7 -0.67 12.93 -6.63
N HIS A 8 -0.93 14.17 -6.19
CA HIS A 8 -1.43 14.46 -4.85
C HIS A 8 -2.84 13.90 -4.61
N ALA A 9 -3.75 14.05 -5.58
CA ALA A 9 -5.10 13.50 -5.48
C ALA A 9 -5.08 11.97 -5.35
N GLN A 10 -4.27 11.29 -6.19
CA GLN A 10 -4.07 9.84 -6.10
C GLN A 10 -3.45 9.43 -4.76
N ARG A 11 -2.50 10.22 -4.24
CA ARG A 11 -1.86 9.96 -2.94
C ARG A 11 -2.87 10.02 -1.79
N GLU A 12 -3.74 11.02 -1.76
CA GLU A 12 -4.77 11.18 -0.72
C GLU A 12 -5.89 10.14 -0.83
N GLU A 13 -6.27 9.75 -2.05
CA GLU A 13 -7.21 8.66 -2.28
C GLU A 13 -6.66 7.34 -1.69
N LYS A 14 -5.40 7.01 -1.98
CA LYS A 14 -4.75 5.81 -1.43
C LYS A 14 -4.67 5.83 0.09
N LYS A 15 -4.41 6.99 0.72
CA LYS A 15 -4.47 7.12 2.19
C LYS A 15 -5.86 6.81 2.73
N ARG A 16 -6.90 7.32 2.07
CA ARG A 16 -8.29 7.05 2.45
C ARG A 16 -8.65 5.56 2.33
N GLU A 17 -8.17 4.89 1.28
CA GLU A 17 -8.33 3.44 1.13
C GLU A 17 -7.61 2.66 2.25
N MET A 18 -6.38 3.06 2.61
CA MET A 18 -5.64 2.45 3.72
C MET A 18 -6.36 2.64 5.06
N GLU A 19 -6.88 3.84 5.34
CA GLU A 19 -7.66 4.14 6.55
C GLU A 19 -8.94 3.31 6.65
N LYS A 20 -9.65 3.13 5.53
CA LYS A 20 -10.86 2.30 5.49
C LYS A 20 -10.54 0.82 5.67
N GLY A 21 -9.33 0.41 5.29
CA GLY A 21 -8.93 -0.98 5.17
C GLY A 21 -9.43 -1.59 3.87
N TYR A 22 -8.60 -2.45 3.28
CA TYR A 22 -8.97 -3.21 2.09
C TYR A 22 -9.72 -4.49 2.46
N PRO A 23 -10.58 -5.01 1.57
CA PRO A 23 -11.31 -6.24 1.82
C PRO A 23 -10.37 -7.44 1.95
N ILE A 24 -10.76 -8.38 2.82
CA ILE A 24 -10.20 -9.72 2.87
C ILE A 24 -10.82 -10.54 1.72
N THR A 25 -10.00 -11.28 1.01
CA THR A 25 -10.38 -12.02 -0.20
C THR A 25 -9.94 -13.48 -0.11
N SER A 26 -10.65 -14.39 -0.79
CA SER A 26 -10.29 -15.81 -0.87
C SER A 26 -9.23 -16.11 -1.93
N LYS A 27 -8.87 -15.12 -2.74
CA LYS A 27 -7.85 -15.24 -3.79
C LYS A 27 -6.84 -14.11 -3.66
N PRO A 28 -5.55 -14.38 -3.86
CA PRO A 28 -4.54 -13.35 -3.85
C PRO A 28 -4.83 -12.28 -4.90
N ARG A 29 -4.61 -11.01 -4.56
CA ARG A 29 -4.55 -9.93 -5.55
C ARG A 29 -3.14 -9.88 -6.11
N GLU A 30 -3.01 -10.27 -7.37
CA GLU A 30 -1.74 -10.21 -8.08
C GLU A 30 -1.56 -8.84 -8.74
N PRO A 31 -0.45 -8.12 -8.47
CA PRO A 31 -0.14 -6.88 -9.17
C PRO A 31 0.03 -7.11 -10.68
N HIS A 32 -0.38 -6.12 -11.49
CA HIS A 32 -0.37 -6.26 -12.95
C HIS A 32 1.01 -6.56 -13.52
N PHE A 33 2.11 -6.12 -12.90
CA PHE A 33 3.48 -6.34 -13.38
C PHE A 33 4.04 -7.73 -13.08
N MET A 34 3.32 -8.59 -12.35
CA MET A 34 3.82 -9.93 -12.01
C MET A 34 4.00 -10.85 -13.22
N HIS A 35 3.38 -10.52 -14.36
CA HIS A 35 3.65 -11.21 -15.63
C HIS A 35 5.11 -11.05 -16.13
N LEU A 36 5.87 -10.12 -15.55
CA LEU A 36 7.30 -9.92 -15.83
C LEU A 36 8.20 -10.87 -15.03
N ALA A 37 7.65 -11.68 -14.12
CA ALA A 37 8.44 -12.57 -13.29
C ALA A 37 9.09 -13.69 -14.11
N GLU A 38 10.41 -13.78 -14.08
CA GLU A 38 11.19 -14.77 -14.83
C GLU A 38 12.00 -15.69 -13.92
N ASP A 39 12.47 -15.18 -12.78
CA ASP A 39 13.33 -15.92 -11.87
C ASP A 39 12.91 -15.76 -10.41
N LYS A 40 13.32 -16.71 -9.57
CA LYS A 40 13.08 -16.70 -8.13
C LYS A 40 14.26 -17.27 -7.35
N GLN A 41 14.59 -16.62 -6.25
CA GLN A 41 15.56 -17.11 -5.28
C GLN A 41 14.85 -17.42 -3.97
N LEU A 42 15.09 -18.63 -3.46
CA LEU A 42 14.55 -19.13 -2.21
C LEU A 42 15.66 -19.22 -1.18
N PHE A 43 15.35 -18.83 0.05
CA PHE A 43 16.25 -18.94 1.19
C PHE A 43 15.59 -19.77 2.28
N THR A 44 16.36 -20.74 2.78
CA THR A 44 15.96 -21.71 3.80
C THR A 44 16.82 -21.50 5.04
N LEU A 45 16.37 -22.01 6.19
CA LEU A 45 17.20 -22.08 7.38
C LEU A 45 18.01 -23.37 7.39
N TYR A 46 19.10 -23.42 8.15
CA TYR A 46 19.83 -24.69 8.31
C TYR A 46 18.99 -25.74 9.06
N GLU A 47 18.23 -25.28 10.06
CA GLU A 47 17.40 -26.14 10.91
C GLU A 47 16.06 -26.52 10.24
N HIS A 48 15.63 -25.75 9.24
CA HIS A 48 14.37 -25.91 8.53
C HIS A 48 14.60 -25.82 7.02
N PRO A 49 14.61 -26.95 6.29
CA PRO A 49 14.84 -26.96 4.84
C PRO A 49 13.71 -26.24 4.06
N GLU A 50 12.62 -25.88 4.73
CA GLU A 50 11.51 -25.16 4.15
C GLU A 50 11.87 -23.68 3.88
N PRO A 51 11.50 -23.13 2.70
CA PRO A 51 11.85 -21.77 2.34
C PRO A 51 11.07 -20.73 3.17
N MET A 52 11.78 -19.79 3.78
CA MET A 52 11.21 -18.73 4.62
C MET A 52 11.34 -17.33 4.05
N LEU A 53 12.21 -17.13 3.05
CA LEU A 53 12.31 -15.90 2.27
C LEU A 53 12.39 -16.24 0.79
N LYS A 54 11.69 -15.45 -0.03
CA LYS A 54 11.67 -15.57 -1.48
C LYS A 54 11.80 -14.20 -2.13
N LEU A 55 12.75 -14.07 -3.04
CA LEU A 55 12.88 -12.94 -3.94
C LEU A 55 12.40 -13.36 -5.32
N THR A 56 11.54 -12.55 -5.94
CA THR A 56 11.03 -12.77 -7.30
C THR A 56 11.54 -11.66 -8.20
N TYR A 57 12.15 -12.01 -9.32
CA TYR A 57 12.86 -11.09 -10.20
C TYR A 57 12.22 -11.04 -11.60
N ALA A 58 12.32 -9.86 -12.21
CA ALA A 58 12.19 -9.68 -13.66
C ALA A 58 13.50 -10.04 -14.38
N ALA A 59 13.48 -10.01 -15.71
CA ALA A 59 14.69 -10.15 -16.53
C ALA A 59 15.82 -9.22 -16.04
N VAL A 60 17.05 -9.73 -16.04
CA VAL A 60 18.25 -8.94 -15.67
C VAL A 60 18.35 -7.71 -16.57
N GLY A 61 18.58 -6.54 -15.96
CA GLY A 61 18.62 -5.26 -16.67
C GLY A 61 17.29 -4.49 -16.70
N THR A 62 16.19 -5.10 -16.24
CA THR A 62 14.91 -4.40 -16.10
C THR A 62 14.88 -3.61 -14.79
N ASP A 63 14.85 -2.27 -14.86
CA ASP A 63 14.68 -1.42 -13.67
C ASP A 63 13.19 -1.22 -13.38
N VAL A 64 12.66 -2.02 -12.44
CA VAL A 64 11.23 -2.01 -12.08
C VAL A 64 10.97 -1.45 -10.69
N ALA A 65 11.96 -1.51 -9.80
CA ALA A 65 11.80 -1.22 -8.39
C ALA A 65 12.66 -0.04 -7.95
N ASN A 66 12.03 0.87 -7.21
CA ASN A 66 12.72 1.99 -6.58
C ASN A 66 13.68 1.52 -5.47
N ALA A 67 14.93 1.98 -5.53
CA ALA A 67 15.98 1.62 -4.58
C ALA A 67 15.64 1.94 -3.10
N GLU A 68 14.99 3.07 -2.79
CA GLU A 68 14.61 3.40 -1.41
C GLU A 68 13.56 2.43 -0.87
N SER A 69 12.62 2.00 -1.73
CA SER A 69 11.64 0.98 -1.36
C SER A 69 12.31 -0.35 -1.06
N LEU A 70 13.28 -0.76 -1.87
CA LEU A 70 14.05 -1.98 -1.65
C LEU A 70 14.86 -1.91 -0.36
N GLU A 71 15.50 -0.77 -0.09
CA GLU A 71 16.29 -0.58 1.12
C GLU A 71 15.43 -0.59 2.39
N MET A 72 14.23 0.01 2.35
CA MET A 72 13.28 -0.07 3.45
C MET A 72 12.89 -1.52 3.75
N ILE A 73 12.56 -2.31 2.71
CA ILE A 73 12.22 -3.72 2.85
C ILE A 73 13.40 -4.50 3.44
N ARG A 74 14.61 -4.29 2.89
CA ARG A 74 15.84 -4.96 3.33
C ARG A 74 16.12 -4.71 4.82
N LYS A 75 16.04 -3.45 5.29
CA LYS A 75 16.23 -3.11 6.71
C LYS A 75 15.22 -3.83 7.61
N LYS A 76 13.95 -3.93 7.19
CA LYS A 76 12.93 -4.68 7.94
C LYS A 76 13.21 -6.17 8.00
N LEU A 77 13.67 -6.76 6.90
CA LEU A 77 14.05 -8.17 6.88
C LEU A 77 15.30 -8.46 7.70
N LEU A 78 16.30 -7.58 7.70
CA LEU A 78 17.48 -7.74 8.56
C LEU A 78 17.12 -7.76 10.05
N SER A 79 16.15 -6.91 10.45
CA SER A 79 15.60 -6.90 11.81
C SER A 79 14.79 -8.17 12.11
N TRP A 80 13.95 -8.61 11.16
CA TRP A 80 13.14 -9.83 11.31
C TRP A 80 13.99 -11.09 11.44
N PHE A 81 15.01 -11.22 10.58
CA PHE A 81 15.89 -12.38 10.53
C PHE A 81 17.13 -12.23 11.43
N ASN A 82 17.08 -11.41 12.48
CA ASN A 82 18.24 -11.14 13.34
C ASN A 82 18.82 -12.35 14.07
N LYS A 83 18.06 -13.43 14.17
CA LYS A 83 18.50 -14.71 14.75
C LYS A 83 18.97 -15.74 13.72
N TYR A 84 18.93 -15.39 12.43
CA TYR A 84 19.19 -16.31 11.32
C TYR A 84 20.34 -15.77 10.44
N PRO A 85 21.60 -15.91 10.89
CA PRO A 85 22.75 -15.34 10.22
C PRO A 85 22.89 -15.81 8.76
N GLU A 86 22.41 -17.01 8.44
CA GLU A 86 22.37 -17.54 7.08
C GLU A 86 21.51 -16.70 6.14
N ILE A 87 20.31 -16.29 6.56
CA ILE A 87 19.44 -15.43 5.76
C ILE A 87 19.99 -14.01 5.76
N GLN A 88 20.46 -13.51 6.93
CA GLN A 88 21.02 -12.16 7.02
C GLN A 88 22.16 -11.93 6.05
N LYS A 89 23.09 -12.87 5.94
CA LYS A 89 24.22 -12.80 5.03
C LYS A 89 23.77 -12.64 3.57
N GLU A 90 22.70 -13.33 3.19
CA GLU A 90 22.16 -13.28 1.83
C GLU A 90 21.45 -11.96 1.52
N ILE A 91 20.87 -11.30 2.53
CA ILE A 91 20.18 -10.00 2.39
C ILE A 91 21.01 -8.80 2.87
N GLU A 92 22.29 -9.03 3.19
CA GLU A 92 23.21 -7.96 3.61
C GLU A 92 23.47 -6.98 2.46
N ASN A 93 23.47 -7.49 1.22
CA ASN A 93 23.60 -6.67 0.04
C ASN A 93 22.26 -6.04 -0.36
N PRO A 94 22.25 -4.83 -0.95
CA PRO A 94 21.05 -4.24 -1.53
C PRO A 94 20.37 -5.18 -2.53
N PHE A 95 19.03 -5.24 -2.49
CA PHE A 95 18.28 -5.98 -3.49
C PHE A 95 18.44 -5.33 -4.87
N PRO A 96 18.51 -6.11 -5.96
CA PRO A 96 18.65 -5.56 -7.29
C PRO A 96 17.35 -4.87 -7.74
N ASN A 97 17.47 -3.84 -8.58
CA ASN A 97 16.34 -3.06 -9.09
C ASN A 97 15.34 -3.85 -9.95
N ASN A 98 15.70 -5.06 -10.40
CA ASN A 98 14.78 -5.98 -11.09
C ASN A 98 13.90 -6.81 -10.12
N THR A 99 13.92 -6.52 -8.81
CA THR A 99 13.10 -7.22 -7.80
C THR A 99 11.63 -6.82 -7.91
N LEU A 100 10.76 -7.77 -8.26
CA LEU A 100 9.31 -7.57 -8.37
C LEU A 100 8.57 -7.81 -7.06
N ALA A 101 9.02 -8.78 -6.26
CA ALA A 101 8.38 -9.13 -5.00
C ALA A 101 9.38 -9.71 -3.99
N VAL A 102 9.14 -9.41 -2.72
CA VAL A 102 9.89 -9.93 -1.57
C VAL A 102 8.90 -10.56 -0.60
N SER A 103 8.93 -11.88 -0.48
CA SER A 103 7.95 -12.65 0.30
C SER A 103 8.66 -13.36 1.44
N PHE A 104 8.13 -13.31 2.65
CA PHE A 104 8.68 -14.04 3.79
C PHE A 104 7.55 -14.60 4.65
N SER A 105 7.77 -15.82 5.16
CA SER A 105 6.81 -16.51 5.98
C SER A 105 6.93 -16.12 7.45
N GLN A 106 5.85 -16.30 8.18
CA GLN A 106 5.88 -16.32 9.64
C GLN A 106 6.48 -17.65 10.13
N MET A 107 6.89 -17.70 11.40
CA MET A 107 7.31 -18.96 12.04
C MET A 107 6.27 -20.07 11.81
N ASN A 108 6.75 -21.29 11.57
CA ASN A 108 5.94 -22.49 11.29
C ASN A 108 5.21 -22.49 9.93
N PHE A 109 5.52 -21.52 9.06
CA PHE A 109 5.05 -21.47 7.68
C PHE A 109 6.23 -21.41 6.72
N GLN A 110 5.98 -21.91 5.50
CA GLN A 110 6.88 -21.90 4.36
C GLN A 110 6.25 -21.18 3.17
N ILE A 111 7.10 -20.77 2.24
CA ILE A 111 6.69 -20.11 1.01
C ILE A 111 6.44 -21.15 -0.09
N GLY A 112 5.32 -21.02 -0.78
CA GLY A 112 4.93 -21.84 -1.93
C GLY A 112 5.45 -21.33 -3.28
N ASP A 113 4.75 -21.71 -4.35
CA ASP A 113 5.16 -21.38 -5.72
C ASP A 113 4.89 -19.92 -6.05
N GLY A 114 3.73 -19.40 -5.63
CA GLY A 114 3.36 -17.99 -5.78
C GLY A 114 4.05 -17.07 -4.76
N PRO A 115 4.12 -15.74 -5.00
CA PRO A 115 4.69 -14.79 -4.03
C PRO A 115 3.82 -14.60 -2.78
N GLN A 116 2.52 -14.87 -2.87
CA GLN A 116 1.56 -14.77 -1.77
C GLN A 116 1.14 -16.14 -1.25
N GLU A 117 1.74 -17.20 -1.78
CA GLU A 117 1.42 -18.56 -1.40
C GLU A 117 2.25 -18.95 -0.20
N PHE A 118 1.58 -19.24 0.90
CA PHE A 118 2.21 -19.71 2.13
C PHE A 118 1.49 -20.96 2.57
N ARG A 119 2.25 -21.89 3.15
CA ARG A 119 1.76 -23.17 3.65
C ARG A 119 2.37 -23.42 5.01
N GLN A 120 1.73 -24.21 5.85
CA GLN A 120 2.38 -24.65 7.08
C GLN A 120 3.58 -25.54 6.76
N PHE A 121 4.52 -25.67 7.70
CA PHE A 121 5.53 -26.72 7.60
C PHE A 121 4.87 -28.11 7.62
N ASP A 122 5.52 -29.05 6.93
CA ASP A 122 5.00 -30.41 6.75
C ASP A 122 4.90 -31.20 8.08
N SER A 123 5.58 -30.71 9.12
CA SER A 123 5.49 -31.24 10.49
C SER A 123 4.16 -30.97 11.18
N PHE A 124 3.33 -30.04 10.65
CA PHE A 124 2.01 -29.74 11.18
C PHE A 124 0.92 -30.50 10.42
N ALA A 125 -0.02 -31.09 11.16
CA ALA A 125 -1.18 -31.72 10.57
C ALA A 125 -2.12 -30.65 10.01
N VAL A 126 -2.43 -30.74 8.71
CA VAL A 126 -3.37 -29.82 8.07
C VAL A 126 -4.78 -30.08 8.61
N SER A 127 -5.37 -29.10 9.28
CA SER A 127 -6.76 -29.17 9.69
C SER A 127 -7.70 -29.18 8.46
N PRO A 128 -8.75 -30.02 8.46
CA PRO A 128 -9.71 -30.10 7.36
C PRO A 128 -10.58 -28.84 7.22
N THR A 129 -10.65 -28.01 8.27
CA THR A 129 -11.42 -26.75 8.27
C THR A 129 -10.55 -25.55 7.87
N ALA A 130 -9.26 -25.78 7.61
CA ALA A 130 -8.32 -24.72 7.37
C ALA A 130 -8.41 -24.15 5.96
N TYR A 131 -8.25 -22.83 5.84
CA TYR A 131 -8.22 -22.14 4.55
C TYR A 131 -7.37 -20.87 4.61
N TYR A 132 -6.95 -20.39 3.45
CA TYR A 132 -6.18 -19.17 3.33
C TYR A 132 -7.04 -18.01 2.86
N THR A 133 -6.79 -16.83 3.41
CA THR A 133 -7.33 -15.56 2.95
C THR A 133 -6.22 -14.56 2.73
N TYR A 134 -6.52 -13.54 1.92
CA TYR A 134 -5.53 -12.59 1.43
C TYR A 134 -6.05 -11.18 1.62
N GLN A 135 -5.16 -10.29 2.04
CA GLN A 135 -5.49 -8.88 2.21
C GLN A 135 -4.37 -7.99 1.71
N LYS A 136 -4.73 -7.06 0.83
CA LYS A 136 -3.90 -5.92 0.47
C LYS A 136 -3.90 -4.92 1.63
N LEU A 137 -2.78 -4.32 1.98
CA LEU A 137 -2.73 -3.29 3.03
C LEU A 137 -2.21 -1.96 2.51
N SER A 138 -1.42 -2.01 1.45
CA SER A 138 -1.10 -0.88 0.57
C SER A 138 -0.82 -1.44 -0.83
N ASP A 139 -0.49 -0.58 -1.79
CA ASP A 139 -0.01 -1.04 -3.11
C ASP A 139 1.27 -1.89 -3.03
N SER A 140 2.03 -1.74 -1.95
CA SER A 140 3.34 -2.36 -1.78
C SER A 140 3.39 -3.43 -0.71
N LEU A 141 2.29 -3.67 0.03
CA LEU A 141 2.29 -4.57 1.17
C LEU A 141 1.01 -5.39 1.22
N HIS A 142 1.17 -6.70 1.13
CA HIS A 142 0.10 -7.67 1.19
C HIS A 142 0.39 -8.69 2.31
N ARG A 143 -0.67 -9.23 2.91
CA ARG A 143 -0.56 -10.33 3.89
C ARG A 143 -1.42 -11.52 3.48
N THR A 144 -0.96 -12.70 3.85
CA THR A 144 -1.70 -13.95 3.74
C THR A 144 -2.01 -14.47 5.15
N LEU A 145 -3.28 -14.80 5.38
CA LEU A 145 -3.79 -15.27 6.64
C LEU A 145 -4.15 -16.76 6.50
N TYR A 146 -3.68 -17.56 7.46
CA TYR A 146 -4.13 -18.93 7.65
C TYR A 146 -5.28 -18.93 8.66
N ASN A 147 -6.42 -19.49 8.28
CA ASN A 147 -7.62 -19.51 9.10
C ASN A 147 -7.88 -20.93 9.56
N GLU A 148 -7.98 -21.15 10.86
CA GLU A 148 -8.26 -22.47 11.43
C GLU A 148 -9.13 -22.28 12.67
N ASN A 149 -10.23 -23.03 12.75
CA ASN A 149 -11.16 -23.02 13.89
C ASN A 149 -11.67 -21.60 14.28
N GLY A 150 -11.82 -20.73 13.29
CA GLY A 150 -12.26 -19.34 13.48
C GLY A 150 -11.16 -18.38 13.96
N ILE A 151 -9.91 -18.83 14.02
CA ILE A 151 -8.75 -18.01 14.39
C ILE A 151 -7.96 -17.65 13.14
N GLU A 152 -7.58 -16.38 13.02
CA GLU A 152 -6.76 -15.85 11.94
C GLU A 152 -5.30 -15.74 12.38
N TYR A 153 -4.44 -16.52 11.73
CA TYR A 153 -2.98 -16.50 11.92
C TYR A 153 -2.30 -15.83 10.75
N LEU A 154 -1.21 -15.11 10.99
CA LEU A 154 -0.38 -14.56 9.90
C LEU A 154 0.49 -15.69 9.33
N ALA A 155 0.25 -16.08 8.08
CA ALA A 155 1.07 -17.09 7.40
C ALA A 155 2.34 -16.48 6.78
N GLY A 156 2.22 -15.26 6.27
CA GLY A 156 3.34 -14.55 5.66
C GLY A 156 2.96 -13.19 5.10
N ILE A 157 4.00 -12.47 4.67
CA ILE A 157 3.92 -11.11 4.14
C ILE A 157 4.62 -11.07 2.79
N THR A 158 4.02 -10.34 1.85
CA THR A 158 4.58 -10.08 0.53
C THR A 158 4.70 -8.58 0.32
N PHE A 159 5.93 -8.11 0.13
CA PHE A 159 6.20 -6.77 -0.35
C PHE A 159 6.28 -6.73 -1.87
N TYR A 160 5.70 -5.69 -2.44
CA TYR A 160 5.82 -5.29 -3.83
C TYR A 160 6.51 -3.93 -3.87
N PRO A 161 7.82 -3.87 -4.16
CA PRO A 161 8.57 -2.62 -4.17
C PRO A 161 7.87 -1.56 -5.04
N ALA A 162 7.90 -0.31 -4.58
CA ALA A 162 7.28 0.79 -5.32
C ALA A 162 7.97 0.96 -6.69
N PRO A 163 7.24 1.08 -7.80
CA PRO A 163 7.83 1.41 -9.09
C PRO A 163 8.56 2.75 -9.07
N GLN A 164 9.54 2.94 -9.95
CA GLN A 164 10.23 4.21 -10.10
C GLN A 164 9.24 5.34 -10.43
N GLY A 165 9.36 6.47 -9.73
CA GLY A 165 8.46 7.63 -9.90
C GLY A 165 7.05 7.49 -9.32
N SER A 166 6.72 6.37 -8.65
CA SER A 166 5.40 6.18 -8.03
C SER A 166 5.27 6.87 -6.66
N PRO A 167 4.04 7.16 -6.18
CA PRO A 167 3.84 7.76 -4.88
C PRO A 167 4.46 6.95 -3.74
N LYS A 168 5.45 7.54 -3.07
CA LYS A 168 6.18 6.90 -1.97
C LYS A 168 5.31 6.89 -0.70
N PHE A 169 4.97 5.69 -0.23
CA PHE A 169 4.37 5.46 1.10
C PHE A 169 5.30 4.66 2.01
N LEU A 170 6.62 4.86 1.87
CA LEU A 170 7.63 4.05 2.55
C LEU A 170 7.46 4.05 4.07
N ASN A 171 7.28 5.23 4.67
CA ASN A 171 7.07 5.36 6.12
C ASN A 171 5.80 4.63 6.57
N THR A 172 4.69 4.86 5.86
CA THR A 172 3.41 4.17 6.10
C THR A 172 3.53 2.65 5.97
N ASN A 173 4.26 2.14 4.97
CA ASN A 173 4.48 0.71 4.80
C ASN A 173 5.29 0.11 5.95
N GLY A 174 6.28 0.84 6.47
CA GLY A 174 7.02 0.44 7.67
C GLY A 174 6.12 0.29 8.90
N PHE A 175 5.18 1.21 9.08
CA PHE A 175 4.18 1.14 10.16
C PHE A 175 3.20 -0.02 9.96
N LEU A 176 2.65 -0.18 8.75
CA LEU A 176 1.75 -1.28 8.42
C LEU A 176 2.43 -2.64 8.65
N TYR A 177 3.69 -2.79 8.23
CA TYR A 177 4.49 -3.99 8.50
C TYR A 177 4.57 -4.30 10.00
N ASN A 178 4.98 -3.32 10.81
CA ASN A 178 5.08 -3.48 12.26
C ASN A 178 3.71 -3.84 12.86
N TRP A 179 2.63 -3.17 12.42
CA TRP A 179 1.28 -3.42 12.91
C TRP A 179 0.79 -4.83 12.58
N ILE A 180 1.01 -5.33 11.36
CA ILE A 180 0.66 -6.71 10.96
C ILE A 180 1.35 -7.73 11.86
N GLN A 181 2.66 -7.56 12.05
CA GLN A 181 3.49 -8.45 12.85
C GLN A 181 3.05 -8.47 14.33
N CYS A 182 2.77 -7.30 14.90
CA CYS A 182 2.42 -7.19 16.32
C CYS A 182 0.96 -7.56 16.61
N SER A 183 0.08 -7.41 15.62
CA SER A 183 -1.34 -7.72 15.77
C SER A 183 -1.69 -9.17 15.44
N ALA A 184 -0.79 -9.98 14.86
CA ALA A 184 -1.08 -11.36 14.49
C ALA A 184 -1.21 -12.30 15.70
N GLU A 185 -2.04 -13.35 15.59
CA GLU A 185 -1.98 -14.48 16.52
C GLU A 185 -0.75 -15.33 16.23
N TYR A 186 -0.19 -15.92 17.29
CA TYR A 186 0.87 -16.92 17.16
C TYR A 186 0.30 -18.25 16.68
N TYR A 187 0.99 -18.88 15.72
CA TYR A 187 0.68 -20.23 15.24
C TYR A 187 1.84 -21.19 15.56
N PRO A 188 1.57 -22.40 16.10
CA PRO A 188 0.32 -22.80 16.72
C PRO A 188 -0.09 -21.88 17.87
N GLN A 189 -1.38 -21.89 18.22
CA GLN A 189 -1.88 -21.05 19.29
C GLN A 189 -1.13 -21.33 20.60
N CYS A 190 -0.66 -20.28 21.25
CA CYS A 190 0.01 -20.34 22.55
C CYS A 190 -0.51 -19.25 23.49
N ASP A 191 -0.13 -19.31 24.76
CA ASP A 191 -0.46 -18.24 25.70
C ASP A 191 0.16 -16.92 25.22
N ARG A 192 -0.66 -15.92 24.91
CA ARG A 192 -0.15 -14.61 24.48
C ARG A 192 0.83 -14.00 25.49
N LYS A 193 0.73 -14.34 26.79
CA LYS A 193 1.64 -13.85 27.84
C LYS A 193 3.09 -14.30 27.68
N ILE A 194 3.34 -15.38 26.95
CA ILE A 194 4.70 -15.87 26.68
C ILE A 194 5.29 -15.30 25.37
N THR A 195 4.48 -14.58 24.58
CA THR A 195 4.93 -14.03 23.30
C THR A 195 5.87 -12.84 23.52
N PRO A 196 6.87 -12.64 22.64
CA PRO A 196 7.75 -11.48 22.71
C PRO A 196 7.01 -10.12 22.68
N GLN A 197 5.90 -10.04 21.96
CA GLN A 197 5.06 -8.84 21.85
C GLN A 197 4.49 -8.47 23.21
N TYR A 198 4.02 -9.47 23.96
CA TYR A 198 3.49 -9.25 25.29
C TYR A 198 4.59 -8.92 26.29
N THR A 199 5.67 -9.72 26.34
CA THR A 199 6.70 -9.58 27.37
C THR A 199 7.63 -8.39 27.18
N LYS A 200 8.00 -8.06 25.94
CA LYS A 200 8.92 -6.95 25.64
C LYS A 200 8.21 -5.63 25.40
N PHE A 201 7.03 -5.66 24.76
CA PHE A 201 6.39 -4.45 24.26
C PHE A 201 5.06 -4.12 24.94
N ASN A 202 4.62 -4.93 25.90
CA ASN A 202 3.32 -4.79 26.57
C ASN A 202 2.18 -4.60 25.56
N GLN A 203 2.18 -5.43 24.51
CA GLN A 203 1.17 -5.38 23.46
C GLN A 203 0.80 -6.77 22.96
N TYR A 204 -0.41 -6.90 22.42
CA TYR A 204 -0.87 -8.13 21.79
C TYR A 204 -1.95 -7.83 20.75
N GLY A 205 -2.10 -8.73 19.79
CA GLY A 205 -3.19 -8.66 18.82
C GLY A 205 -4.46 -9.36 19.30
N ARG A 206 -5.63 -8.88 18.88
CA ARG A 206 -6.89 -9.61 18.99
C ARG A 206 -7.97 -9.05 18.06
N TYR A 207 -9.05 -9.79 17.85
CA TYR A 207 -10.28 -9.23 17.30
C TYR A 207 -11.06 -8.49 18.39
N CYS A 208 -11.49 -7.26 18.11
CA CYS A 208 -12.29 -6.42 19.01
C CYS A 208 -13.65 -6.18 18.37
N ASN A 209 -14.71 -6.57 19.07
CA ASN A 209 -16.09 -6.46 18.57
C ASN A 209 -16.56 -5.00 18.56
N GLU A 210 -16.16 -4.21 19.56
CA GLU A 210 -16.43 -2.77 19.63
C GLU A 210 -15.84 -2.02 18.44
N ALA A 211 -14.63 -2.40 18.00
CA ALA A 211 -14.00 -1.84 16.81
C ALA A 211 -14.43 -2.51 15.49
N GLY A 212 -15.05 -3.68 15.55
CA GLY A 212 -15.42 -4.50 14.39
C GLY A 212 -14.24 -4.99 13.54
N LYS A 213 -13.02 -4.99 14.10
CA LYS A 213 -11.78 -5.33 13.37
C LYS A 213 -10.72 -5.90 14.31
N ARG A 214 -9.68 -6.48 13.70
CA ARG A 214 -8.46 -6.86 14.42
C ARG A 214 -7.71 -5.61 14.84
N VAL A 215 -7.29 -5.56 16.11
CA VAL A 215 -6.63 -4.42 16.73
C VAL A 215 -5.30 -4.84 17.35
N LEU A 216 -4.36 -3.89 17.45
CA LEU A 216 -3.18 -4.00 18.28
C LEU A 216 -3.50 -3.36 19.63
N VAL A 217 -3.55 -4.15 20.69
CA VAL A 217 -3.80 -3.68 22.04
C VAL A 217 -2.47 -3.40 22.72
N LYS A 218 -2.31 -2.18 23.22
CA LYS A 218 -1.18 -1.78 24.05
C LYS A 218 -1.68 -1.53 25.47
N PHE A 219 -0.93 -2.02 26.45
CA PHE A 219 -1.24 -1.82 27.86
C PHE A 219 -0.05 -1.20 28.59
N ASN A 220 -0.33 -0.37 29.60
CA ASN A 220 0.69 0.15 30.50
C ASN A 220 0.37 -0.28 31.93
N PRO A 221 1.18 -1.18 32.52
CA PRO A 221 0.92 -1.69 33.87
C PRO A 221 1.04 -0.62 34.95
N ALA A 222 1.78 0.48 34.72
CA ALA A 222 1.92 1.55 35.69
C ALA A 222 0.65 2.39 35.85
N TYR A 223 -0.17 2.49 34.80
CA TYR A 223 -1.36 3.35 34.78
C TYR A 223 -2.67 2.58 34.58
N ASP A 224 -2.62 1.25 34.50
CA ASP A 224 -3.77 0.38 34.18
C ASP A 224 -4.56 0.86 32.94
N THR A 225 -3.81 1.38 31.96
CA THR A 225 -4.37 1.86 30.69
C THR A 225 -4.25 0.78 29.64
N VAL A 226 -5.36 0.46 28.99
CA VAL A 226 -5.44 -0.48 27.86
C VAL A 226 -6.08 0.27 26.70
N CYS A 227 -5.40 0.30 25.56
CA CYS A 227 -5.81 1.07 24.40
C CYS A 227 -5.53 0.34 23.09
N HIS A 228 -6.34 0.62 22.07
CA HIS A 228 -6.01 0.30 20.70
C HIS A 228 -4.88 1.23 20.22
N THR A 229 -3.91 0.66 19.54
CA THR A 229 -2.89 1.42 18.81
C THR A 229 -3.22 1.35 17.33
N GLU A 230 -3.61 2.48 16.76
CA GLU A 230 -3.91 2.62 15.33
C GLU A 230 -2.99 3.66 14.71
N PHE A 231 -2.60 3.47 13.45
CA PHE A 231 -1.78 4.44 12.74
C PHE A 231 -2.65 5.35 11.89
N ASN A 232 -2.57 6.66 12.12
CA ASN A 232 -3.27 7.66 11.31
C ASN A 232 -2.41 8.01 10.10
N HIS A 233 -2.79 7.52 8.92
CA HIS A 233 -2.04 7.67 7.67
C HIS A 233 -1.98 9.13 7.15
N ARG A 234 -2.95 9.98 7.51
CA ARG A 234 -2.92 11.40 7.15
C ARG A 234 -1.95 12.20 8.02
N LYS A 235 -2.02 11.98 9.33
CA LYS A 235 -1.20 12.67 10.34
C LYS A 235 0.17 12.02 10.55
N ASN A 236 0.42 10.89 9.91
CA ASN A 236 1.65 10.08 10.02
C ASN A 236 2.03 9.79 11.49
N LYS A 237 1.04 9.50 12.35
CA LYS A 237 1.25 9.29 13.79
C LYS A 237 0.34 8.21 14.37
N TYR A 238 0.79 7.60 15.46
CA TYR A 238 -0.04 6.67 16.23
C TYR A 238 -1.12 7.42 17.01
N VAL A 239 -2.29 6.78 17.07
CA VAL A 239 -3.44 7.20 17.87
C VAL A 239 -3.74 6.08 18.85
N LEU A 240 -3.79 6.44 20.13
CA LEU A 240 -4.17 5.54 21.20
C LEU A 240 -5.63 5.78 21.54
N THR A 241 -6.46 4.75 21.38
CA THR A 241 -7.91 4.85 21.65
C THR A 241 -8.26 3.90 22.80
N PRO A 242 -8.69 4.39 23.98
CA PRO A 242 -9.17 3.53 25.05
C PRO A 242 -10.32 2.63 24.57
N CYS A 243 -10.37 1.38 25.05
CA CYS A 243 -11.44 0.45 24.69
C CYS A 243 -11.81 -0.41 25.89
N ALA A 244 -13.10 -0.41 26.25
CA ALA A 244 -13.61 -1.12 27.41
C ALA A 244 -13.53 -2.65 27.21
N GLU A 245 -13.86 -3.14 26.00
CA GLU A 245 -13.76 -4.56 25.67
C GLU A 245 -12.32 -5.08 25.79
N CYS A 246 -11.34 -4.33 25.28
CA CYS A 246 -9.93 -4.73 25.37
C CYS A 246 -9.39 -4.61 26.80
N LYS A 247 -9.86 -3.65 27.59
CA LYS A 247 -9.52 -3.57 29.01
C LYS A 247 -10.04 -4.79 29.78
N ALA A 248 -11.31 -5.15 29.59
CA ALA A 248 -11.90 -6.32 30.24
C ALA A 248 -11.18 -7.61 29.85
N ASP A 249 -10.95 -7.82 28.54
CA ASP A 249 -10.19 -8.97 28.05
C ASP A 249 -8.77 -9.03 28.64
N HIS A 250 -8.06 -7.90 28.74
CA HIS A 250 -6.73 -7.89 29.35
C HIS A 250 -6.75 -8.35 30.82
N THR A 251 -7.68 -7.80 31.61
CA THR A 251 -7.81 -8.08 33.04
C THR A 251 -8.26 -9.51 33.32
N ASP A 252 -9.23 -10.00 32.56
CA ASP A 252 -9.87 -11.30 32.81
C ASP A 252 -9.20 -12.46 32.06
N TYR A 253 -8.17 -12.18 31.25
CA TYR A 253 -7.54 -13.18 30.41
C TYR A 253 -6.89 -14.31 31.20
N LYS A 254 -7.35 -15.52 30.88
CA LYS A 254 -6.81 -16.79 31.33
C LYS A 254 -6.56 -17.66 30.12
N TRP A 255 -5.32 -18.10 29.97
CA TRP A 255 -4.97 -19.07 28.94
C TRP A 255 -5.67 -20.39 29.24
N ILE A 256 -6.33 -20.94 28.23
CA ILE A 256 -6.92 -22.27 28.24
C ILE A 256 -6.23 -23.03 27.13
N GLU A 257 -5.43 -24.03 27.49
CA GLU A 257 -4.73 -24.84 26.51
C GLU A 257 -5.76 -25.53 25.59
N PRO A 258 -5.62 -25.41 24.27
CA PRO A 258 -6.48 -26.11 23.33
C PRO A 258 -6.46 -27.59 23.65
N LYS A 259 -7.63 -28.17 23.97
CA LYS A 259 -7.74 -29.61 24.17
C LYS A 259 -7.31 -30.26 22.87
N LYS A 260 -6.20 -31.02 22.89
CA LYS A 260 -5.84 -31.89 21.77
C LYS A 260 -7.06 -32.74 21.47
N GLU A 261 -7.76 -32.45 20.37
CA GLU A 261 -8.83 -33.29 19.89
C GLU A 261 -8.17 -34.63 19.60
N VAL A 262 -8.37 -35.59 20.50
CA VAL A 262 -7.95 -36.97 20.27
C VAL A 262 -8.73 -37.37 19.03
N SER A 263 -8.03 -37.47 17.90
CA SER A 263 -8.59 -37.92 16.64
C SER A 263 -9.08 -39.35 16.85
N VAL A 264 -10.32 -39.48 17.32
CA VAL A 264 -11.01 -40.76 17.44
C VAL A 264 -11.19 -41.24 16.02
N THR A 265 -10.22 -42.06 15.58
CA THR A 265 -10.21 -42.73 14.30
C THR A 265 -11.37 -43.72 14.32
N THR A 266 -12.56 -43.19 14.04
CA THR A 266 -13.77 -43.99 13.91
C THR A 266 -13.75 -44.50 12.49
N VAL A 267 -13.14 -45.69 12.31
CA VAL A 267 -13.25 -46.48 11.09
C VAL A 267 -14.73 -46.85 10.95
N SER A 268 -15.47 -46.02 10.23
CA SER A 268 -16.85 -46.31 9.85
C SER A 268 -16.87 -46.52 8.34
N GLU A 269 -16.69 -47.78 7.93
CA GLU A 269 -17.02 -48.24 6.59
C GLU A 269 -18.53 -48.07 6.40
N VAL A 270 -18.95 -47.12 5.54
CA VAL A 270 -20.31 -47.07 5.01
C VAL A 270 -20.27 -46.87 3.49
N PRO A 271 -21.11 -47.59 2.72
CA PRO A 271 -20.95 -47.73 1.29
C PRO A 271 -21.46 -46.52 0.51
N VAL A 272 -20.78 -46.29 -0.62
CA VAL A 272 -21.08 -45.35 -1.69
C VAL A 272 -22.55 -45.40 -2.12
N GLY A 273 -23.22 -44.26 -1.97
CA GLY A 273 -24.59 -44.00 -2.43
C GLY A 273 -24.66 -42.66 -3.18
N SER A 274 -24.91 -42.77 -4.48
CA SER A 274 -24.99 -41.76 -5.54
C SER A 274 -25.83 -40.49 -5.29
N SER A 275 -25.39 -39.43 -5.99
CA SER A 275 -26.14 -38.31 -6.60
C SER A 275 -26.37 -37.01 -5.82
N GLN A 276 -25.64 -35.96 -6.25
CA GLN A 276 -26.08 -34.57 -6.14
C GLN A 276 -25.92 -33.82 -7.48
N PRO A 277 -26.73 -32.79 -7.74
CA PRO A 277 -26.99 -32.23 -9.06
C PRO A 277 -26.01 -31.12 -9.47
N LYS A 278 -25.84 -30.99 -10.80
CA LYS A 278 -25.13 -29.91 -11.50
C LYS A 278 -25.64 -28.52 -11.09
N PRO A 279 -24.75 -27.58 -10.70
CA PRO A 279 -25.08 -26.16 -10.72
C PRO A 279 -24.89 -25.56 -12.11
N SER A 280 -25.88 -24.76 -12.49
CA SER A 280 -26.01 -23.97 -13.72
C SER A 280 -24.94 -22.88 -13.82
N LYS A 281 -24.45 -22.66 -15.04
CA LYS A 281 -23.54 -21.57 -15.41
C LYS A 281 -24.34 -20.28 -15.58
N ASP A 282 -24.25 -19.36 -14.63
CA ASP A 282 -24.59 -17.96 -14.86
C ASP A 282 -23.36 -17.19 -15.33
N VAL A 283 -23.54 -16.54 -16.47
CA VAL A 283 -22.55 -15.71 -17.16
C VAL A 283 -22.42 -14.40 -16.39
N VAL A 284 -21.33 -14.26 -15.64
CA VAL A 284 -20.94 -12.98 -15.03
C VAL A 284 -20.42 -12.08 -16.17
N PRO A 285 -21.00 -10.89 -16.38
CA PRO A 285 -20.52 -9.97 -17.40
C PRO A 285 -19.14 -9.44 -16.98
N THR A 286 -18.12 -9.79 -17.76
CA THR A 286 -16.77 -9.20 -17.69
C THR A 286 -16.87 -7.69 -17.80
N SER A 287 -16.66 -6.98 -16.69
CA SER A 287 -16.56 -5.53 -16.65
C SER A 287 -15.32 -5.11 -17.43
N LYS A 288 -15.50 -4.59 -18.65
CA LYS A 288 -14.43 -3.92 -19.39
C LYS A 288 -13.93 -2.75 -18.53
N LYS A 289 -12.63 -2.72 -18.26
CA LYS A 289 -11.97 -1.64 -17.55
C LYS A 289 -11.93 -0.43 -18.49
N LEU A 290 -12.86 0.50 -18.30
CA LEU A 290 -12.90 1.74 -19.07
C LEU A 290 -11.75 2.65 -18.63
N SER A 291 -11.08 3.26 -19.59
CA SER A 291 -10.11 4.32 -19.37
C SER A 291 -10.79 5.55 -18.74
N PRO A 292 -10.05 6.41 -18.01
CA PRO A 292 -10.59 7.67 -17.48
C PRO A 292 -11.24 8.55 -18.56
N LEU A 293 -10.73 8.48 -19.80
CA LEU A 293 -11.28 9.18 -20.97
C LEU A 293 -12.64 8.64 -21.39
N GLU A 294 -12.80 7.32 -21.50
CA GLU A 294 -14.09 6.69 -21.81
C GLU A 294 -15.14 6.98 -20.71
N ILE A 295 -14.69 7.07 -19.44
CA ILE A 295 -15.55 7.44 -18.32
C ILE A 295 -16.06 8.89 -18.49
N LEU A 296 -15.16 9.83 -18.79
CA LEU A 296 -15.51 11.24 -19.02
C LEU A 296 -16.42 11.41 -20.23
N GLU A 297 -16.12 10.72 -21.34
CA GLU A 297 -16.94 10.72 -22.54
C GLU A 297 -18.34 10.15 -22.27
N SER A 298 -18.43 9.07 -21.49
CA SER A 298 -19.71 8.50 -21.08
C SER A 298 -20.56 9.50 -20.26
N ALA A 299 -19.93 10.42 -19.53
CA ALA A 299 -20.61 11.48 -18.79
C ALA A 299 -20.87 12.75 -19.62
N GLY A 300 -20.73 12.66 -20.94
CA GLY A 300 -20.96 13.77 -21.86
C GLY A 300 -19.90 14.87 -21.76
N ILE A 301 -18.75 14.58 -21.15
CA ILE A 301 -17.65 15.53 -21.02
C ILE A 301 -16.81 15.45 -22.28
N THR A 302 -17.16 16.27 -23.27
CA THR A 302 -16.38 16.41 -24.51
C THR A 302 -15.06 17.14 -24.24
N LEU A 303 -14.08 17.02 -25.15
CA LEU A 303 -12.83 17.79 -25.06
C LEU A 303 -13.09 19.31 -25.02
N GLN A 304 -14.03 19.78 -25.84
CA GLN A 304 -14.45 21.18 -25.84
C GLN A 304 -14.90 21.62 -24.45
N LEU A 305 -15.61 20.76 -23.74
CA LEU A 305 -16.04 21.03 -22.38
C LEU A 305 -14.87 20.96 -21.40
N LEU A 306 -13.96 19.98 -21.50
CA LEU A 306 -12.76 19.91 -20.66
C LEU A 306 -11.90 21.17 -20.75
N LEU A 307 -11.76 21.74 -21.95
CA LEU A 307 -10.99 22.96 -22.15
C LEU A 307 -11.69 24.19 -21.57
N LYS A 308 -13.02 24.28 -21.72
CA LYS A 308 -13.81 25.31 -21.03
C LYS A 308 -13.71 25.18 -19.51
N LEU A 309 -13.72 23.96 -18.99
CA LEU A 309 -13.60 23.69 -17.56
C LEU A 309 -12.21 24.03 -17.01
N LYS A 310 -11.14 23.96 -17.82
CA LYS A 310 -9.77 24.24 -17.38
C LYS A 310 -9.58 25.66 -16.86
N ASP A 311 -10.31 26.62 -17.42
CA ASP A 311 -10.18 28.05 -17.08
C ASP A 311 -11.16 28.48 -15.97
N LEU A 312 -11.98 27.56 -15.45
CA LEU A 312 -12.90 27.82 -14.34
C LEU A 312 -12.22 27.63 -12.98
N ASP A 313 -12.71 28.36 -11.97
CA ASP A 313 -12.32 28.17 -10.57
C ASP A 313 -12.66 26.73 -10.11
N GLN A 314 -11.72 26.08 -9.43
CA GLN A 314 -11.85 24.68 -8.99
C GLN A 314 -13.02 24.44 -8.01
N ASN A 315 -13.51 25.48 -7.35
CA ASN A 315 -14.63 25.42 -6.41
C ASN A 315 -15.99 25.67 -7.07
N ILE A 316 -16.03 25.93 -8.39
CA ILE A 316 -17.29 26.09 -9.11
C ILE A 316 -18.07 24.77 -9.09
N LYS A 317 -19.34 24.87 -8.71
CA LYS A 317 -20.28 23.74 -8.72
C LYS A 317 -20.79 23.48 -10.13
N ILE A 318 -20.61 22.26 -10.60
CA ILE A 318 -20.99 21.84 -11.95
C ILE A 318 -22.40 21.26 -11.92
N SER A 319 -23.27 21.77 -12.79
CA SER A 319 -24.62 21.25 -12.94
C SER A 319 -24.58 19.87 -13.61
N MET A 320 -25.30 18.91 -13.05
CA MET A 320 -25.38 17.53 -13.55
C MET A 320 -26.84 17.19 -13.83
N VAL A 321 -27.08 16.43 -14.90
CA VAL A 321 -28.39 15.91 -15.27
C VAL A 321 -28.34 14.39 -15.38
N HIS A 322 -29.33 13.72 -14.82
CA HIS A 322 -29.44 12.27 -14.90
C HIS A 322 -29.75 11.85 -16.35
N LYS A 323 -28.98 10.91 -16.90
CA LYS A 323 -29.03 10.48 -18.32
C LYS A 323 -30.43 10.05 -18.74
N ASN A 324 -31.08 9.22 -17.93
CA ASN A 324 -32.40 8.63 -18.20
C ASN A 324 -33.58 9.52 -17.78
N THR A 325 -33.61 9.98 -16.52
CA THR A 325 -34.76 10.72 -15.98
C THR A 325 -34.80 12.20 -16.36
N LYS A 326 -33.68 12.75 -16.85
CA LYS A 326 -33.48 14.20 -17.08
C LYS A 326 -33.62 15.05 -15.81
N GLU A 327 -33.55 14.43 -14.63
CA GLU A 327 -33.55 15.14 -13.36
C GLU A 327 -32.24 15.92 -13.18
N VAL A 328 -32.34 17.19 -12.84
CA VAL A 328 -31.18 18.04 -12.53
C VAL A 328 -30.78 17.81 -11.07
N LEU A 329 -29.47 17.64 -10.85
CA LEU A 329 -28.92 17.36 -9.54
C LEU A 329 -29.12 18.57 -8.61
N ALA A 330 -29.67 18.32 -7.42
CA ALA A 330 -29.92 19.35 -6.42
C ALA A 330 -28.64 20.14 -6.06
N GLU A 331 -28.76 21.45 -5.84
CA GLU A 331 -27.64 22.38 -5.62
C GLU A 331 -26.65 21.95 -4.53
N LYS A 332 -27.16 21.33 -3.46
CA LYS A 332 -26.34 20.82 -2.34
C LYS A 332 -25.50 19.58 -2.71
N LYS A 333 -25.85 18.91 -3.79
CA LYS A 333 -25.23 17.67 -4.27
C LYS A 333 -24.38 17.87 -5.52
N LYS A 334 -24.39 19.07 -6.12
CA LYS A 334 -23.56 19.39 -7.28
C LYS A 334 -22.08 19.21 -6.94
N PRO A 335 -21.31 18.45 -7.73
CA PRO A 335 -19.88 18.31 -7.51
C PRO A 335 -19.19 19.64 -7.84
N GLU A 336 -18.16 19.96 -7.08
CA GLU A 336 -17.18 20.98 -7.46
C GLU A 336 -16.35 20.49 -8.64
N LEU A 337 -15.79 21.40 -9.43
CA LEU A 337 -14.94 21.07 -10.56
C LEU A 337 -13.77 20.16 -10.14
N SER A 338 -13.15 20.44 -8.99
CA SER A 338 -12.09 19.60 -8.40
C SER A 338 -12.52 18.15 -8.13
N GLY A 339 -13.80 17.93 -7.80
CA GLY A 339 -14.39 16.62 -7.49
C GLY A 339 -15.17 15.97 -8.64
N LEU A 340 -15.25 16.63 -9.80
CA LEU A 340 -16.12 16.24 -10.91
C LEU A 340 -15.80 14.84 -11.46
N LEU A 341 -14.51 14.52 -11.65
CA LEU A 341 -14.08 13.22 -12.17
C LEU A 341 -14.52 12.08 -11.24
N LEU A 342 -14.28 12.24 -9.93
CA LEU A 342 -14.67 11.25 -8.93
C LEU A 342 -16.19 11.10 -8.88
N PHE A 343 -16.93 12.21 -8.96
CA PHE A 343 -18.38 12.18 -8.99
C PHE A 343 -18.91 11.36 -10.18
N VAL A 344 -18.38 11.60 -11.38
CA VAL A 344 -18.75 10.88 -12.60
C VAL A 344 -18.44 9.38 -12.48
N MET A 345 -17.29 9.03 -11.93
CA MET A 345 -16.91 7.63 -11.71
C MET A 345 -17.87 6.91 -10.76
N LEU A 346 -18.31 7.58 -9.70
CA LEU A 346 -19.23 7.02 -8.70
C LEU A 346 -20.70 7.06 -9.13
N ASN A 347 -21.04 7.93 -10.09
CA ASN A 347 -22.42 8.20 -10.51
C ASN A 347 -22.53 8.12 -12.04
N PRO A 348 -22.33 6.94 -12.65
CA PRO A 348 -22.27 6.79 -14.11
C PRO A 348 -23.60 7.12 -14.81
N ASP A 349 -24.72 7.19 -14.09
CA ASP A 349 -26.01 7.60 -14.64
C ASP A 349 -26.19 9.11 -14.77
N TRP A 350 -25.20 9.90 -14.38
CA TRP A 350 -25.21 11.36 -14.46
C TRP A 350 -24.28 11.86 -15.56
N LYS A 351 -24.66 12.96 -16.20
CA LYS A 351 -23.84 13.68 -17.19
C LYS A 351 -23.85 15.18 -16.89
N ILE A 352 -22.90 15.94 -17.42
CA ILE A 352 -22.93 17.40 -17.26
C ILE A 352 -24.17 17.96 -17.97
N ASP A 353 -24.86 18.87 -17.29
CA ASP A 353 -26.00 19.60 -17.81
C ASP A 353 -25.51 20.76 -18.70
N VAL A 354 -25.17 20.42 -19.94
CA VAL A 354 -24.61 21.37 -20.92
C VAL A 354 -25.63 22.44 -21.33
N ASP A 355 -26.93 22.18 -21.16
CA ASP A 355 -28.01 23.10 -21.51
C ASP A 355 -28.19 24.22 -20.47
N ASN A 356 -27.52 24.13 -19.31
CA ASN A 356 -27.58 25.14 -18.27
C ASN A 356 -26.58 26.28 -18.55
N GLU A 357 -27.08 27.52 -18.57
CA GLU A 357 -26.53 28.71 -19.25
C GLU A 357 -25.09 29.16 -18.90
N MET A 358 -24.39 28.54 -17.95
CA MET A 358 -23.04 28.94 -17.56
C MET A 358 -21.90 28.45 -18.48
N LEU A 359 -22.09 27.40 -19.28
CA LEU A 359 -21.01 26.79 -20.09
C LEU A 359 -21.11 27.06 -21.60
N VAL A 360 -22.25 27.59 -22.04
CA VAL A 360 -22.59 27.69 -23.48
C VAL A 360 -22.12 28.99 -24.11
N ASN A 361 -21.97 30.08 -23.35
CA ASN A 361 -21.96 31.41 -23.97
C ASN A 361 -20.61 32.04 -24.35
N GLU A 362 -19.45 31.42 -24.08
CA GLU A 362 -18.18 31.99 -24.56
C GLU A 362 -17.25 30.92 -25.17
N ASN A 363 -16.73 31.23 -26.36
CA ASN A 363 -15.57 30.63 -27.03
C ASN A 363 -15.65 29.19 -27.57
N SER A 364 -16.59 28.89 -28.47
CA SER A 364 -16.43 27.72 -29.37
C SER A 364 -15.27 27.88 -30.38
N ASN A 365 -14.78 29.10 -30.63
CA ASN A 365 -13.73 29.38 -31.62
C ASN A 365 -12.30 29.22 -31.06
N ALA A 366 -12.13 29.14 -29.74
CA ALA A 366 -10.80 29.11 -29.13
C ALA A 366 -10.02 27.82 -29.44
N LEU A 367 -10.72 26.69 -29.63
CA LEU A 367 -10.04 25.43 -29.99
C LEU A 367 -9.50 25.48 -31.42
N ASP A 368 -10.30 25.99 -32.35
CA ASP A 368 -9.95 26.06 -33.77
C ASP A 368 -8.77 27.01 -34.02
N GLU A 369 -8.54 27.97 -33.11
CA GLU A 369 -7.38 28.87 -33.15
C GLU A 369 -6.19 28.37 -32.34
N THR A 370 -6.32 27.28 -31.58
CA THR A 370 -5.21 26.73 -30.79
C THR A 370 -4.14 26.17 -31.73
N VAL A 371 -2.92 26.67 -31.57
CA VAL A 371 -1.75 26.28 -32.36
C VAL A 371 -0.99 25.17 -31.62
N LEU A 372 -0.69 24.06 -32.31
CA LEU A 372 -0.08 22.88 -31.70
C LEU A 372 1.41 22.83 -32.00
N ARG A 373 2.22 22.59 -30.96
CA ARG A 373 3.67 22.38 -31.12
C ARG A 373 3.97 21.03 -31.75
N MET A 374 4.83 21.05 -32.75
CA MET A 374 5.32 19.88 -33.48
C MET A 374 6.79 19.65 -33.15
N CYS A 375 7.25 18.40 -33.17
CA CYS A 375 8.66 18.04 -33.05
C CYS A 375 9.09 17.11 -34.19
N HIS A 376 10.30 17.30 -34.71
CA HIS A 376 10.82 16.46 -35.78
C HIS A 376 11.12 15.05 -35.23
N ARG A 377 10.59 14.01 -35.88
CA ARG A 377 10.61 12.62 -35.42
C ARG A 377 12.02 12.08 -35.24
N SER A 378 12.96 12.48 -36.10
CA SER A 378 14.33 11.96 -36.07
C SER A 378 15.33 12.83 -35.27
N THR A 379 14.94 14.01 -34.81
CA THR A 379 15.89 14.91 -34.11
C THR A 379 15.34 15.40 -32.77
N GLY A 380 14.03 15.25 -32.54
CA GLY A 380 13.34 15.75 -31.36
C GLY A 380 13.23 17.28 -31.30
N VAL A 381 13.73 18.00 -32.31
CA VAL A 381 13.75 19.48 -32.33
C VAL A 381 12.31 20.00 -32.50
N GLU A 382 11.89 20.92 -31.62
CA GLU A 382 10.59 21.60 -31.74
C GLU A 382 10.59 22.52 -32.98
N LEU A 383 9.51 22.49 -33.76
CA LEU A 383 9.30 23.37 -34.91
C LEU A 383 9.02 24.81 -34.43
N GLU A 384 9.67 25.80 -35.03
CA GLU A 384 9.48 27.20 -34.64
C GLU A 384 8.07 27.73 -35.01
N ASN A 385 7.60 28.73 -34.25
CA ASN A 385 6.20 29.17 -34.19
C ASN A 385 5.55 29.57 -35.54
N ALA A 386 6.31 29.83 -36.60
CA ALA A 386 5.77 30.36 -37.86
C ALA A 386 5.00 29.33 -38.71
N GLU A 387 5.18 28.03 -38.44
CA GLU A 387 4.64 26.94 -39.29
C GLU A 387 3.76 25.93 -38.52
N LEU A 388 3.37 26.27 -37.29
CA LEU A 388 2.63 25.35 -36.44
C LEU A 388 1.16 25.20 -36.89
N PRO A 389 0.64 23.97 -36.99
CA PRO A 389 -0.74 23.74 -37.38
C PRO A 389 -1.73 24.17 -36.30
N LYS A 390 -2.89 24.62 -36.74
CA LYS A 390 -4.08 24.74 -35.89
C LYS A 390 -4.69 23.37 -35.64
N VAL A 391 -5.42 23.21 -34.54
CA VAL A 391 -6.13 21.96 -34.22
C VAL A 391 -7.04 21.52 -35.37
N SER A 392 -7.75 22.46 -36.01
CA SER A 392 -8.66 22.20 -37.12
C SER A 392 -7.98 21.65 -38.39
N ASP A 393 -6.72 22.01 -38.62
CA ASP A 393 -5.93 21.60 -39.78
C ASP A 393 -4.93 20.47 -39.47
N LEU A 394 -4.90 19.98 -38.21
CA LEU A 394 -3.85 19.10 -37.72
C LEU A 394 -3.73 17.79 -38.50
N ALA A 395 -4.85 17.13 -38.82
CA ALA A 395 -4.84 15.85 -39.54
C ALA A 395 -4.17 16.00 -40.92
N LYS A 396 -4.66 16.97 -41.69
CA LYS A 396 -4.13 17.30 -43.01
C LYS A 396 -2.66 17.72 -42.93
N TRP A 397 -2.29 18.53 -41.93
CA TRP A 397 -0.91 18.95 -41.76
C TRP A 397 0.02 17.78 -41.43
N LEU A 398 -0.41 16.85 -40.57
CA LEU A 398 0.34 15.63 -40.29
C LEU A 398 0.54 14.82 -41.58
N ASP A 399 -0.50 14.60 -42.37
CA ASP A 399 -0.40 13.88 -43.65
C ASP A 399 0.60 14.53 -44.62
N GLU A 400 0.66 15.87 -44.64
CA GLU A 400 1.59 16.63 -45.48
C GLU A 400 3.04 16.66 -44.93
N ASN A 401 3.25 16.40 -43.63
CA ASN A 401 4.54 16.52 -42.95
C ASN A 401 4.90 15.24 -42.16
N PRO A 402 5.16 14.10 -42.83
CA PRO A 402 5.36 12.78 -42.20
C PRO A 402 6.56 12.69 -41.23
N GLU A 403 7.51 13.61 -41.33
CA GLU A 403 8.71 13.71 -40.50
C GLU A 403 8.48 14.37 -39.14
N TYR A 404 7.27 14.88 -38.87
CA TYR A 404 6.92 15.52 -37.60
C TYR A 404 5.90 14.73 -36.77
N ASN A 405 6.05 14.82 -35.46
CA ASN A 405 5.12 14.32 -34.44
C ASN A 405 4.53 15.49 -33.66
N VAL A 406 3.37 15.27 -33.03
CA VAL A 406 2.83 16.23 -32.07
C VAL A 406 3.64 16.16 -30.78
N HIS A 407 4.12 17.31 -30.31
CA HIS A 407 4.90 17.42 -29.08
C HIS A 407 4.08 16.93 -27.87
N GLN A 408 4.74 16.27 -26.90
CA GLN A 408 4.08 15.64 -25.74
C GLN A 408 3.16 16.59 -24.95
N LYS A 409 3.51 17.89 -24.87
CA LYS A 409 2.67 18.94 -24.24
C LYS A 409 1.28 19.08 -24.87
N HIS A 410 1.13 18.72 -26.14
CA HIS A 410 -0.12 18.79 -26.89
C HIS A 410 -0.67 17.41 -27.28
N ALA A 411 -0.02 16.32 -26.82
CA ALA A 411 -0.38 14.97 -27.20
C ALA A 411 -1.84 14.63 -26.89
N LEU A 412 -2.33 15.05 -25.72
CA LEU A 412 -3.74 14.81 -25.35
C LEU A 412 -4.72 15.53 -26.28
N ILE A 413 -4.44 16.77 -26.68
CA ILE A 413 -5.31 17.53 -27.59
C ILE A 413 -5.34 16.85 -28.96
N ALA A 414 -4.18 16.41 -29.46
CA ALA A 414 -4.08 15.70 -30.73
C ALA A 414 -4.76 14.32 -30.71
N GLN A 415 -4.55 13.52 -29.65
CA GLN A 415 -5.18 12.20 -29.51
C GLN A 415 -6.71 12.28 -29.50
N LEU A 416 -7.24 13.34 -28.89
CA LEU A 416 -8.67 13.60 -28.85
C LEU A 416 -9.23 14.15 -30.16
N THR A 417 -8.44 14.92 -30.92
CA THR A 417 -8.88 15.51 -32.19
C THR A 417 -8.79 14.51 -33.35
N LEU A 418 -7.73 13.71 -33.37
CA LEU A 418 -7.39 12.79 -34.46
C LEU A 418 -7.87 11.35 -34.21
N GLY A 419 -8.26 11.03 -32.96
CA GLY A 419 -8.57 9.66 -32.56
C GLY A 419 -7.35 8.74 -32.61
N CYS A 420 -7.59 7.45 -32.83
CA CYS A 420 -6.55 6.42 -32.84
C CYS A 420 -5.76 6.35 -34.16
N GLU A 421 -6.18 7.05 -35.22
CA GLU A 421 -5.57 6.93 -36.55
C GLU A 421 -4.12 7.46 -36.61
N TYR A 422 -3.76 8.35 -35.67
CA TYR A 422 -2.45 9.02 -35.61
C TYR A 422 -1.69 8.70 -34.31
N GLU A 423 -2.02 7.61 -33.64
CA GLU A 423 -1.44 7.26 -32.33
C GLU A 423 0.09 7.14 -32.37
N ASP A 424 0.66 6.66 -33.47
CA ASP A 424 2.11 6.56 -33.69
C ASP A 424 2.81 7.91 -33.89
N ARG A 425 2.04 8.98 -34.05
CA ARG A 425 2.51 10.36 -34.32
C ARG A 425 2.26 11.32 -33.16
N ILE A 426 1.73 10.83 -32.06
CA ILE A 426 1.34 11.64 -30.90
C ILE A 426 2.21 11.28 -29.69
N GLY A 427 2.98 12.25 -29.19
CA GLY A 427 3.64 12.12 -27.88
C GLY A 427 4.88 11.21 -27.83
N SER A 428 5.58 11.02 -28.96
CA SER A 428 6.87 10.33 -28.96
C SER A 428 7.85 11.03 -28.03
N ASP A 429 8.36 10.31 -27.03
CA ASP A 429 9.42 10.80 -26.14
C ASP A 429 10.71 11.02 -26.97
N SER A 430 11.21 12.26 -27.02
CA SER A 430 12.47 12.63 -27.69
C SER A 430 13.73 12.04 -27.02
N SER A 431 13.63 11.01 -26.19
CA SER A 431 14.73 10.48 -25.38
C SER A 431 15.56 9.38 -26.08
N VAL A 432 15.31 9.06 -27.35
CA VAL A 432 16.05 8.00 -28.06
C VAL A 432 16.84 8.55 -29.24
N PHE A 433 18.05 9.04 -28.98
CA PHE A 433 19.16 8.97 -29.95
C PHE A 433 20.44 8.51 -29.27
N ALA A 434 20.73 7.22 -29.40
CA ALA A 434 22.11 6.74 -29.39
C ALA A 434 22.71 7.09 -30.76
N VAL A 435 23.65 8.03 -30.76
CA VAL A 435 24.52 8.29 -31.91
C VAL A 435 25.38 7.04 -32.11
N SER A 436 25.17 6.34 -33.21
CA SER A 436 26.13 5.33 -33.68
C SER A 436 27.15 6.06 -34.56
N ASP A 437 28.37 6.17 -34.03
CA ASP A 437 29.56 6.59 -34.77
C ASP A 437 29.93 5.52 -35.80
N GLU A 438 29.72 5.81 -37.08
CA GLU A 438 30.44 5.18 -38.18
C GLU A 438 30.78 6.24 -39.24
N ILE A 439 31.93 6.93 -39.05
CA ILE A 439 32.76 7.38 -40.17
C ILE A 439 34.23 7.20 -39.77
N SER A 440 34.83 6.11 -40.23
CA SER A 440 36.29 6.00 -40.41
C SER A 440 36.61 6.09 -41.90
N ASP A 441 37.77 6.69 -42.17
CA ASP A 441 38.50 6.77 -43.44
C ASP A 441 38.08 7.86 -44.43
N LEU A 442 38.88 8.94 -44.47
CA LEU A 442 39.87 9.16 -45.55
C LEU A 442 40.71 10.44 -45.34
N ASN A 443 42.04 10.23 -45.36
CA ASN A 443 43.08 11.01 -46.05
C ASN A 443 43.47 12.46 -45.63
N LEU A 444 44.72 12.53 -45.14
CA LEU A 444 45.90 13.10 -45.82
C LEU A 444 46.20 14.62 -45.69
N VAL A 445 47.48 14.88 -45.36
CA VAL A 445 48.32 16.09 -45.59
C VAL A 445 48.46 17.11 -44.44
N ARG A 446 49.54 16.93 -43.67
CA ARG A 446 50.70 17.85 -43.49
C ARG A 446 50.40 19.35 -43.27
N SER A 447 50.80 19.89 -42.10
CA SER A 447 51.97 20.80 -41.93
C SER A 447 52.08 21.31 -40.48
N ASP A 448 53.32 21.51 -40.05
CA ASP A 448 53.78 22.15 -38.80
C ASP A 448 53.38 23.64 -38.70
N GLU A 449 53.22 24.14 -37.46
CA GLU A 449 53.66 25.44 -36.89
C GLU A 449 52.87 25.72 -35.58
N VAL A 450 53.50 25.71 -34.39
CA VAL A 450 54.20 26.80 -33.67
C VAL A 450 53.30 27.91 -33.10
N ALA A 451 53.45 28.11 -31.79
CA ALA A 451 53.25 29.31 -30.95
C ALA A 451 51.87 29.64 -30.30
N GLU A 452 51.93 29.60 -28.95
CA GLU A 452 51.55 30.64 -27.98
C GLU A 452 50.22 31.43 -28.10
N SER A 453 49.41 31.36 -27.04
CA SER A 453 48.96 32.48 -26.18
C SER A 453 47.64 32.08 -25.46
N VAL A 454 47.63 31.97 -24.13
CA VAL A 454 47.15 32.98 -23.17
C VAL A 454 45.78 33.55 -23.53
N THR A 455 44.72 33.19 -22.79
CA THR A 455 44.01 34.09 -21.87
C THR A 455 42.89 33.35 -21.11
N ASN A 456 42.75 33.74 -19.85
CA ASN A 456 41.65 33.44 -18.94
C ASN A 456 40.27 33.78 -19.53
N SER A 457 39.26 33.00 -19.17
CA SER A 457 37.90 33.52 -18.92
C SER A 457 37.15 32.60 -17.96
N THR A 458 37.13 33.05 -16.71
CA THR A 458 36.17 32.68 -15.66
C THR A 458 34.75 32.81 -16.20
N SER A 459 33.96 31.74 -16.13
CA SER A 459 32.51 31.80 -16.27
C SER A 459 31.90 31.05 -15.10
N GLU A 460 31.26 31.82 -14.23
CA GLU A 460 30.47 31.34 -13.10
C GLU A 460 29.21 30.66 -13.65
N SER A 461 29.04 29.40 -13.28
CA SER A 461 27.84 28.61 -13.52
C SER A 461 26.88 28.83 -12.34
N SER A 462 25.80 29.55 -12.59
CA SER A 462 24.65 29.65 -11.70
C SER A 462 23.73 28.45 -11.95
N VAL A 463 23.83 27.45 -11.07
CA VAL A 463 22.86 26.36 -10.95
C VAL A 463 21.76 26.84 -9.98
N SER A 464 20.52 26.91 -10.45
CA SER A 464 19.35 27.14 -9.61
C SER A 464 18.71 25.78 -9.30
N ASP A 465 19.12 25.18 -8.19
CA ASP A 465 18.39 24.10 -7.52
C ASP A 465 17.25 24.73 -6.70
N PHE A 466 16.01 24.35 -7.00
CA PHE A 466 14.83 24.70 -6.22
C PHE A 466 14.07 23.40 -5.95
N GLU A 467 14.59 22.62 -5.00
CA GLU A 467 13.84 21.56 -4.33
C GLU A 467 13.45 22.09 -2.95
N GLU A 468 12.20 22.57 -2.86
CA GLU A 468 11.56 22.90 -1.60
C GLU A 468 11.01 21.58 -1.04
N GLU A 469 11.88 20.83 -0.35
CA GLU A 469 11.42 19.73 0.50
C GLU A 469 10.80 20.33 1.76
N ASP A 470 9.55 19.96 2.04
CA ASP A 470 8.93 20.07 3.35
C ASP A 470 9.76 19.24 4.34
N GLU A 471 10.81 19.84 4.91
CA GLU A 471 11.41 19.39 6.15
C GLU A 471 10.37 19.50 7.27
N VAL A 472 9.55 18.45 7.40
CA VAL A 472 8.84 18.20 8.64
C VAL A 472 9.92 17.90 9.66
N SER A 473 10.27 18.93 10.44
CA SER A 473 11.08 18.85 11.65
C SER A 473 10.85 17.52 12.36
N GLU A 474 11.91 16.71 12.42
CA GLU A 474 11.97 15.51 13.24
C GLU A 474 11.89 15.95 14.71
N SER A 475 10.67 16.18 15.21
CA SER A 475 10.45 16.22 16.64
C SER A 475 10.64 14.79 17.15
N GLU A 476 11.78 14.53 17.76
CA GLU A 476 12.13 13.30 18.45
C GLU A 476 11.08 12.98 19.54
N CYS A 477 9.99 12.31 19.15
CA CYS A 477 9.37 11.29 19.97
C CYS A 477 9.95 9.96 19.54
N SER A 478 11.26 9.80 19.77
CA SER A 478 11.90 8.50 19.81
C SER A 478 11.30 7.73 20.98
N ALA A 479 10.25 6.96 20.68
CA ALA A 479 10.00 5.75 21.44
C ALA A 479 11.21 4.85 21.18
N GLN A 480 12.21 4.99 22.05
CA GLN A 480 13.41 4.19 22.14
C GLN A 480 12.96 2.72 22.26
N CYS A 481 12.90 2.05 21.12
CA CYS A 481 12.69 0.61 20.97
C CYS A 481 13.89 0.00 20.25
N ASP A 482 15.09 0.48 20.58
CA ASP A 482 16.35 -0.13 20.16
C ASP A 482 17.12 -0.63 21.40
N ASN A 483 17.37 -1.94 21.37
CA ASN A 483 18.43 -2.69 22.04
C ASN A 483 18.42 -2.81 23.57
N GLN A 484 17.55 -3.69 24.07
CA GLN A 484 17.91 -4.60 25.17
C GLN A 484 17.54 -6.04 24.77
N ASP A 485 18.46 -6.71 24.09
CA ASP A 485 18.37 -8.13 23.78
C ASP A 485 19.19 -8.95 24.78
N GLU A 486 18.52 -9.44 25.82
CA GLU A 486 18.98 -10.62 26.55
C GLU A 486 18.52 -11.90 25.82
N GLN A 487 19.43 -12.87 25.78
CA GLN A 487 19.28 -14.15 25.11
C GLN A 487 18.12 -14.96 25.73
N ILE A 488 17.07 -15.23 24.94
CA ILE A 488 16.12 -16.30 25.24
C ILE A 488 16.22 -17.33 24.11
N ASN A 489 16.88 -18.44 24.44
CA ASN A 489 16.83 -19.68 23.66
C ASN A 489 15.42 -20.26 23.75
N LEU A 490 14.67 -20.17 22.65
CA LEU A 490 13.39 -20.87 22.49
C LEU A 490 13.70 -22.26 21.92
N HIS A 491 14.05 -23.19 22.80
CA HIS A 491 14.14 -24.61 22.49
C HIS A 491 12.82 -25.26 22.92
N PHE A 492 11.84 -25.30 22.01
CA PHE A 492 10.65 -26.13 22.21
C PHE A 492 11.04 -27.58 21.89
N GLN A 493 11.42 -28.34 22.92
CA GLN A 493 11.55 -29.79 22.81
C GLN A 493 10.17 -30.43 22.81
N THR A 494 9.90 -31.19 21.76
CA THR A 494 8.86 -32.22 21.72
C THR A 494 9.12 -33.23 22.84
N SER A 495 8.20 -33.31 23.80
CA SER A 495 8.24 -34.29 24.87
C SER A 495 7.70 -35.63 24.38
N ASP A 496 8.62 -36.56 24.06
CA ASP A 496 8.34 -37.99 24.01
C ASP A 496 9.28 -38.74 24.99
N GLU A 497 8.64 -39.59 25.81
CA GLU A 497 9.15 -40.70 26.63
C GLU A 497 10.25 -40.47 27.68
N VAL A 498 9.96 -40.79 28.95
CA VAL A 498 10.37 -42.06 29.61
C VAL A 498 9.61 -42.23 30.93
N ASN A 499 8.79 -43.28 30.99
CA ASN A 499 8.28 -43.87 32.23
C ASN A 499 9.44 -44.44 33.05
N LYS A 500 9.60 -43.99 34.31
CA LYS A 500 10.26 -44.81 35.33
C LYS A 500 9.63 -44.63 36.70
N LYS A 501 8.98 -45.72 37.14
CA LYS A 501 8.52 -46.00 38.49
C LYS A 501 9.58 -45.66 39.55
N THR A 502 9.14 -45.03 40.62
CA THR A 502 9.59 -45.37 41.97
C THR A 502 8.47 -45.08 42.97
N ASP A 503 8.06 -46.14 43.67
CA ASP A 503 7.33 -46.13 44.93
C ASP A 503 8.07 -45.27 45.96
N GLU A 504 7.36 -44.46 46.76
CA GLU A 504 7.43 -44.44 48.23
C GLU A 504 6.17 -43.78 48.82
N THR A 505 5.63 -44.45 49.85
CA THR A 505 4.41 -44.19 50.64
C THR A 505 4.58 -43.07 51.70
N PRO A 506 3.50 -42.64 52.41
CA PRO A 506 3.28 -41.26 52.84
C PRO A 506 3.70 -40.96 54.28
N LEU A 507 3.85 -39.66 54.58
CA LEU A 507 3.83 -39.13 55.93
C LEU A 507 2.63 -38.19 56.13
N GLU A 508 1.81 -38.59 57.10
CA GLU A 508 0.75 -37.81 57.74
C GLU A 508 1.35 -36.62 58.50
N SER A 509 0.66 -35.47 58.47
CA SER A 509 0.47 -34.68 59.69
C SER A 509 -0.73 -33.73 59.55
N ASN A 510 -1.69 -33.95 60.44
CA ASN A 510 -2.80 -33.08 60.81
C ASN A 510 -2.34 -31.70 61.28
N GLU A 511 -3.24 -30.71 61.15
CA GLU A 511 -3.67 -29.69 62.14
C GLU A 511 -4.37 -28.56 61.36
N LYS A 512 -5.70 -28.49 61.24
CA LYS A 512 -6.70 -28.11 62.25
C LYS A 512 -6.37 -26.78 62.95
N SER A 513 -6.82 -25.67 62.37
CA SER A 513 -7.08 -24.44 63.14
C SER A 513 -8.37 -23.77 62.67
N THR A 514 -9.21 -23.52 63.66
CA THR A 514 -10.56 -22.93 63.63
C THR A 514 -10.49 -21.51 64.19
N GLY A 515 -11.27 -20.57 63.64
CA GLY A 515 -11.50 -19.22 64.20
C GLY A 515 -11.73 -18.23 63.06
N SER A 516 -12.95 -17.96 62.59
CA SER A 516 -14.16 -17.38 63.22
C SER A 516 -14.05 -15.86 63.50
N MET A 517 -15.01 -15.15 62.89
CA MET A 517 -15.67 -13.88 63.27
C MET A 517 -15.16 -12.53 62.75
N SER A 518 -16.05 -11.93 61.94
CA SER A 518 -16.56 -10.55 61.99
C SER A 518 -15.57 -9.41 61.71
N SER A 519 -15.87 -8.48 60.79
CA SER A 519 -16.79 -7.38 61.08
C SER A 519 -17.20 -6.63 59.81
N ALA A 520 -18.46 -6.17 59.81
CA ALA A 520 -19.02 -5.20 58.88
C ALA A 520 -18.34 -3.83 59.01
N SER A 521 -18.24 -3.12 57.89
CA SER A 521 -18.17 -1.66 57.87
C SER A 521 -18.85 -1.15 56.61
N SER A 522 -20.05 -0.63 56.82
CA SER A 522 -20.80 0.24 55.94
C SER A 522 -20.13 1.62 55.90
N HIS A 523 -19.89 2.15 54.71
CA HIS A 523 -19.76 3.59 54.51
C HIS A 523 -20.59 3.99 53.29
N GLU A 524 -21.79 4.49 53.60
CA GLU A 524 -22.55 5.45 52.81
C GLU A 524 -21.82 6.81 52.79
N SER A 525 -22.34 7.72 51.96
CA SER A 525 -21.95 9.12 51.72
C SER A 525 -20.92 9.29 50.59
N VAL A 526 -21.06 10.20 49.63
CA VAL A 526 -22.04 11.27 49.43
C VAL A 526 -21.93 11.67 47.95
N LEU A 527 -23.07 11.97 47.33
CA LEU A 527 -23.19 12.68 46.06
C LEU A 527 -22.76 14.13 46.28
N GLU A 528 -21.75 14.60 45.56
CA GLU A 528 -21.56 16.04 45.33
C GLU A 528 -21.37 16.27 43.84
N ASP A 529 -22.31 17.07 43.33
CA ASP A 529 -22.37 17.67 42.01
C ASP A 529 -21.15 18.57 41.78
N LEU A 530 -20.50 18.43 40.62
CA LEU A 530 -19.64 19.46 40.06
C LEU A 530 -20.12 19.75 38.65
N GLU A 531 -21.01 20.74 38.59
CA GLU A 531 -21.24 21.60 37.44
C GLU A 531 -20.07 22.59 37.29
N ASP A 532 -19.95 23.16 36.08
CA ASP A 532 -19.09 24.27 35.66
C ASP A 532 -17.61 23.90 35.35
N SER A 533 -16.99 24.29 34.25
CA SER A 533 -17.27 25.37 33.29
C SER A 533 -16.50 25.13 32.00
N ASP A 534 -17.16 25.33 30.85
CA ASP A 534 -16.53 25.54 29.55
C ASP A 534 -15.85 26.93 29.55
N GLU A 535 -14.51 26.96 29.51
CA GLU A 535 -13.76 28.13 29.07
C GLU A 535 -12.99 27.77 27.79
N GLU A 536 -13.59 28.09 26.65
CA GLU A 536 -12.86 28.24 25.40
C GLU A 536 -12.04 29.53 25.47
N SER A 537 -10.73 29.39 25.50
CA SER A 537 -9.80 30.50 25.28
C SER A 537 -9.30 30.47 23.85
N ASP A 538 -9.96 31.24 22.99
CA ASP A 538 -9.43 31.68 21.71
C ASP A 538 -8.28 32.67 21.97
N SER A 539 -7.04 32.25 21.71
CA SER A 539 -5.92 33.17 21.54
C SER A 539 -5.60 33.29 20.06
N GLU A 540 -6.03 34.41 19.49
CA GLU A 540 -5.57 34.94 18.21
C GLU A 540 -4.10 35.36 18.37
N ASP A 541 -3.16 34.58 17.82
CA ASP A 541 -1.78 35.02 17.66
C ASP A 541 -1.62 35.69 16.29
N ASP A 542 -1.55 37.02 16.35
CA ASP A 542 -1.04 37.91 15.31
C ASP A 542 0.42 37.55 14.98
N PHE A 543 0.68 37.05 13.78
CA PHE A 543 2.02 37.04 13.18
C PHE A 543 2.15 38.19 12.18
N GLU A 544 2.84 39.25 12.60
CA GLU A 544 3.37 40.29 11.73
C GLU A 544 4.44 39.70 10.78
N LEU A 545 4.27 40.00 9.49
CA LEU A 545 5.25 39.76 8.43
C LEU A 545 6.47 40.69 8.59
N VAL A 546 7.67 40.11 8.62
CA VAL A 546 8.93 40.77 8.23
C VAL A 546 9.66 39.89 7.24
#